data_AF-A0A967SPM0-F1
#
_entry.id   AF-A0A967SPM0-F1
#
_cell.length_a   1.000
_cell.length_b   1.000
_cell.length_c   1.000
_cell.angle_alpha   90.00
_cell.angle_beta   90.00
_cell.angle_gamma   90.00
#
_symmetry.space_group_name_H-M   'P 1'
#
loop_
_entity.id
_entity.type
_entity.pdbx_description
1 polymer ?
#
loop_
_entity_poly.entity_id
_entity_poly.type
_entity_poly.pdbx_seq_one_letter_code
_entity_poly.pdbx_strand_id
1 'polypeptide(L)'
;DYDYRDLENKFPAFIEKHMGTTLKAIGGKVEYFLQPLTQIHLESKLEIDTNNTDIVYVFAFSMIAIFVLCIACINFTNLSTGRSVSRAKEVGVRKAQGAQRSNLIHQFFCEAFLWSCVSFAGALALVEIASR
;
A
#
# COMPACT_ATOMS: atom_id res chain seq x y z
N ASP A 1 -3.93 -23.40 -29.25
CA ASP A 1 -4.08 -21.94 -29.15
C ASP A 1 -5.38 -21.49 -29.76
N TYR A 2 -6.29 -20.94 -28.96
CA TYR A 2 -7.44 -20.20 -29.47
C TYR A 2 -7.08 -18.72 -29.46
N ASP A 3 -6.97 -18.09 -30.63
CA ASP A 3 -6.74 -16.65 -30.75
C ASP A 3 -8.06 -15.92 -30.45
N TYR A 4 -8.03 -15.03 -29.45
CA TYR A 4 -9.19 -14.23 -29.06
C TYR A 4 -9.60 -13.24 -30.16
N ARG A 5 -8.65 -12.83 -31.02
CA ARG A 5 -8.91 -11.93 -32.16
C ARG A 5 -9.80 -12.59 -33.20
N ASP A 6 -9.60 -13.88 -33.45
CA ASP A 6 -10.43 -14.65 -34.39
C ASP A 6 -11.86 -14.84 -33.87
N LEU A 7 -12.05 -14.80 -32.54
CA LEU A 7 -13.38 -14.83 -31.92
C LEU A 7 -14.05 -13.45 -32.01
N GLU A 8 -13.32 -12.38 -31.71
CA GLU A 8 -13.79 -11.01 -31.76
C GLU A 8 -14.22 -10.60 -33.18
N ASN A 9 -13.47 -11.03 -34.20
CA ASN A 9 -13.80 -10.81 -35.61
C ASN A 9 -15.14 -11.45 -36.04
N LYS A 10 -15.66 -12.44 -35.28
CA LYS A 10 -16.95 -13.08 -35.56
C LYS A 10 -18.12 -12.35 -34.90
N PHE A 11 -17.86 -11.44 -33.96
CA PHE A 11 -18.91 -10.73 -33.23
C PHE A 11 -19.77 -9.84 -34.14
N PRO A 12 -19.24 -9.05 -35.08
CA PRO A 12 -20.07 -8.21 -35.95
C PRO A 12 -21.12 -9.01 -36.74
N ALA A 13 -20.69 -10.14 -37.34
CA ALA A 13 -21.58 -11.02 -38.09
C ALA A 13 -22.61 -11.73 -37.20
N PHE A 14 -22.23 -12.09 -35.97
CA PHE A 14 -23.15 -12.68 -34.99
C PHE A 14 -24.21 -11.70 -34.51
N ILE A 15 -23.81 -10.46 -34.22
CA ILE A 15 -24.70 -9.37 -33.79
C ILE A 15 -25.64 -8.95 -34.91
N GLU A 16 -25.16 -8.83 -36.15
CA GLU A 16 -26.05 -8.51 -37.28
C GLU A 16 -27.10 -9.60 -37.50
N LYS A 17 -26.72 -10.87 -37.39
CA LYS A 17 -27.63 -12.01 -37.58
C LYS A 17 -28.71 -12.12 -36.51
N HIS A 18 -28.39 -11.86 -35.23
CA HIS A 18 -29.32 -12.08 -34.12
C HIS A 18 -29.95 -10.82 -33.56
N MET A 19 -29.32 -9.66 -33.74
CA MET A 19 -29.75 -8.39 -33.17
C MET A 19 -29.82 -7.25 -34.20
N GLY A 20 -29.47 -7.48 -35.47
CA GLY A 20 -29.43 -6.43 -36.49
C GLY A 20 -30.79 -5.78 -36.79
N THR A 21 -31.89 -6.54 -36.71
CA THR A 21 -33.26 -6.01 -36.90
C THR A 21 -33.69 -5.14 -35.72
N THR A 22 -33.39 -5.57 -34.49
CA THR A 22 -33.68 -4.81 -33.27
C THR A 22 -32.81 -3.55 -33.20
N LEU A 23 -31.49 -3.64 -33.44
CA LEU A 23 -30.57 -2.49 -33.42
C LEU A 23 -30.94 -1.42 -34.47
N LYS A 24 -31.31 -1.84 -35.68
CA LYS A 24 -31.77 -0.91 -36.73
C LYS A 24 -33.07 -0.20 -36.35
N ALA A 25 -33.98 -0.87 -35.65
CA ALA A 25 -35.25 -0.28 -35.20
C ALA A 25 -35.07 0.80 -34.11
N ILE A 26 -34.01 0.72 -33.31
CA ILE A 26 -33.65 1.74 -32.30
C ILE A 26 -32.58 2.73 -32.81
N GLY A 27 -32.18 2.65 -34.08
CA GLY A 27 -31.16 3.53 -34.66
C GLY A 27 -29.76 3.39 -34.02
N GLY A 28 -29.54 2.34 -33.23
CA GLY A 28 -28.33 2.15 -32.45
C GLY A 28 -27.34 1.19 -33.14
N LYS A 29 -26.05 1.45 -32.98
CA LYS A 29 -24.97 0.49 -33.26
C LYS A 29 -24.38 0.08 -31.92
N VAL A 30 -24.29 -1.23 -31.67
CA VAL A 30 -23.62 -1.79 -30.49
C VAL A 30 -22.41 -2.56 -30.99
N GLU A 31 -21.25 -2.21 -30.43
CA GLU A 31 -19.98 -2.85 -30.73
C GLU A 31 -19.53 -3.57 -29.45
N TYR A 32 -19.24 -4.86 -29.57
CA TYR A 32 -18.72 -5.68 -28.47
C TYR A 32 -17.26 -5.99 -28.75
N PHE A 33 -16.42 -5.82 -27.74
CA PHE A 33 -15.00 -6.16 -27.79
C PHE A 33 -14.62 -7.02 -26.59
N LEU A 34 -13.54 -7.77 -26.73
CA LEU A 34 -13.00 -8.61 -25.65
C LEU A 34 -11.99 -7.80 -24.83
N GLN A 35 -12.28 -7.62 -23.55
CA GLN A 35 -11.35 -7.02 -22.60
C GLN A 35 -10.62 -8.12 -21.80
N PRO A 36 -9.28 -8.07 -21.67
CA PRO A 36 -8.54 -8.98 -20.82
C PRO A 36 -8.96 -8.86 -19.35
N LEU A 37 -9.21 -10.02 -18.70
CA LEU A 37 -9.65 -10.06 -17.30
C LEU A 37 -8.63 -9.45 -16.32
N THR A 38 -7.34 -9.45 -16.69
CA THR A 38 -6.26 -8.86 -15.87
C THR A 38 -6.26 -7.33 -15.87
N GLN A 39 -6.91 -6.69 -16.84
CA GLN A 39 -6.92 -5.22 -17.00
C GLN A 39 -8.21 -4.57 -16.48
N ILE A 40 -9.23 -5.36 -16.15
CA ILE A 40 -10.55 -4.85 -15.76
C ILE A 40 -10.50 -3.96 -14.51
N HIS A 41 -9.59 -4.23 -13.59
CA HIS A 41 -9.57 -3.54 -12.30
C HIS A 41 -8.83 -2.19 -12.35
N LEU A 42 -7.78 -2.05 -13.17
CA LEU A 42 -6.94 -0.85 -13.22
C LEU A 42 -7.11 0.00 -14.49
N GLU A 43 -7.60 -0.58 -15.58
CA GLU A 43 -7.61 0.08 -16.90
C GLU A 43 -9.00 0.10 -17.56
N SER A 44 -10.02 -0.55 -16.98
CA SER A 44 -11.37 -0.55 -17.56
C SER A 44 -11.96 0.85 -17.58
N LYS A 45 -12.43 1.27 -18.75
CA LYS A 45 -13.17 2.53 -18.96
C LYS A 45 -14.66 2.31 -19.19
N LEU A 46 -15.15 1.11 -18.92
CA LEU A 46 -16.55 0.74 -19.15
C LEU A 46 -17.41 1.29 -17.99
N GLU A 47 -18.47 2.05 -18.30
CA GLU A 47 -19.36 2.62 -17.28
C GLU A 47 -20.07 1.55 -16.43
N ILE A 48 -20.17 0.32 -16.93
CA ILE A 48 -20.73 -0.84 -16.21
C ILE A 48 -19.79 -1.33 -15.10
N ASP A 49 -18.48 -1.10 -15.23
CA ASP A 49 -17.49 -1.55 -14.24
C ASP A 49 -17.42 -0.56 -13.08
N THR A 50 -18.30 -0.73 -12.09
CA THR A 50 -18.44 0.20 -10.96
C THR A 50 -17.33 0.09 -9.91
N ASN A 51 -16.47 -0.92 -10.00
CA ASN A 51 -15.40 -1.23 -9.02
C ASN A 51 -14.00 -1.18 -9.63
N ASN A 52 -13.78 -0.34 -10.63
CA ASN A 52 -12.46 -0.05 -11.18
C ASN A 52 -11.75 1.03 -10.34
N THR A 53 -10.44 0.89 -10.16
CA THR A 53 -9.59 1.93 -9.56
C THR A 53 -8.64 2.43 -10.63
N ASP A 54 -8.59 3.74 -10.86
CA ASP A 54 -7.70 4.30 -11.86
C ASP A 54 -6.23 4.05 -11.49
N ILE A 55 -5.44 3.51 -12.43
CA ILE A 55 -4.01 3.24 -12.25
C ILE A 55 -3.23 4.48 -11.79
N VAL A 56 -3.72 5.68 -12.12
CA VAL A 56 -3.16 6.96 -11.68
C VAL A 56 -3.11 7.06 -10.15
N TYR A 57 -4.13 6.58 -9.44
CA TYR A 57 -4.15 6.61 -7.97
C TYR A 57 -3.08 5.70 -7.38
N VAL A 58 -2.85 4.52 -7.97
CA VAL A 58 -1.81 3.59 -7.53
C VAL A 58 -0.43 4.24 -7.65
N PHE A 59 -0.15 4.90 -8.77
CA PHE A 59 1.11 5.62 -8.97
C PHE A 59 1.25 6.83 -8.04
N ALA A 60 0.18 7.60 -7.84
CA ALA A 60 0.18 8.76 -6.95
C ALA A 60 0.49 8.33 -5.50
N PHE A 61 -0.20 7.32 -4.97
CA PHE A 61 0.04 6.82 -3.62
C PHE A 61 1.42 6.18 -3.48
N SER A 62 1.89 5.45 -4.50
CA SER A 62 3.24 4.87 -4.48
C SER A 62 4.32 5.94 -4.41
N MET A 63 4.17 7.03 -5.16
CA MET A 63 5.09 8.16 -5.12
C MET A 63 5.08 8.85 -3.75
N ILE A 64 3.89 9.10 -3.18
CA ILE A 64 3.75 9.66 -1.83
C ILE A 64 4.42 8.75 -0.79
N ALA A 65 4.19 7.44 -0.87
CA ALA A 65 4.78 6.46 0.05
C ALA A 65 6.32 6.49 0.01
N ILE A 66 6.91 6.58 -1.19
CA ILE A 66 8.36 6.70 -1.35
C ILE A 66 8.88 7.99 -0.72
N PHE A 67 8.22 9.14 -0.94
CA PHE A 67 8.62 10.41 -0.33
C PHE A 67 8.55 10.36 1.20
N VAL A 68 7.46 9.82 1.75
CA VAL A 68 7.30 9.65 3.20
C VAL A 68 8.39 8.75 3.76
N LEU A 69 8.70 7.65 3.08
CA LEU A 69 9.79 6.74 3.48
C LEU A 69 11.14 7.45 3.47
N CYS A 70 11.46 8.23 2.44
CA CYS A 70 12.71 9.00 2.37
C CYS A 70 12.81 10.02 3.52
N ILE A 71 11.74 10.78 3.77
CA ILE A 71 11.69 11.74 4.88
C ILE A 71 11.90 11.02 6.23
N ALA A 72 11.23 9.88 6.42
CA ALA A 72 11.37 9.06 7.62
C ALA A 72 12.81 8.55 7.79
N CYS A 73 13.46 8.07 6.73
CA CYS A 73 14.85 7.62 6.77
C CYS A 73 15.82 8.76 7.12
N ILE A 74 15.67 9.94 6.50
CA ILE A 74 16.51 11.10 6.81
C ILE A 74 16.32 11.54 8.26
N ASN A 75 15.07 11.62 8.71
CA ASN A 75 14.74 11.98 10.09
C ASN A 75 15.31 10.96 11.09
N PHE A 76 15.16 9.67 10.79
CA PHE A 76 15.69 8.60 11.61
C PHE A 76 17.22 8.66 11.69
N THR A 77 17.92 8.87 10.57
CA THR A 77 19.38 9.02 10.56
C THR A 77 19.82 10.23 11.39
N ASN A 78 19.15 11.37 11.22
CA ASN A 78 19.47 12.58 11.96
C ASN A 78 19.22 12.42 13.47
N LEU A 79 18.10 11.81 13.85
CA LEU A 79 17.76 11.54 15.25
C LEU A 79 18.69 10.49 15.87
N SER A 80 18.97 9.41 15.15
CA SER A 80 19.88 8.34 15.57
C SER A 80 21.31 8.89 15.76
N THR A 81 21.80 9.70 14.83
CA THR A 81 23.13 10.32 14.92
C THR A 81 23.20 11.33 16.08
N GLY A 82 22.19 12.21 16.22
CA GLY A 82 22.14 13.18 17.32
C GLY A 82 22.04 12.53 18.70
N ARG A 83 21.25 11.45 18.84
CA ARG A 83 21.15 10.68 20.10
C ARG A 83 22.37 9.80 20.35
N SER A 84 23.07 9.36 19.30
CA SER A 84 24.26 8.52 19.42
C SER A 84 25.39 9.25 20.14
N VAL A 85 25.55 10.55 19.96
CA VAL A 85 26.60 11.34 20.65
C VAL A 85 26.35 11.41 22.15
N SER A 86 25.12 11.70 22.58
CA SER A 86 24.79 11.78 24.03
C SER A 86 24.87 10.41 24.69
N ARG A 87 24.35 9.36 24.05
CA ARG A 87 24.44 7.98 24.54
C ARG A 87 25.89 7.47 24.55
N ALA A 88 26.70 7.81 23.54
CA ALA A 88 28.11 7.43 23.53
C ALA A 88 28.88 8.03 24.71
N LYS A 89 28.57 9.29 25.09
CA LYS A 89 29.18 9.94 26.26
C LYS A 89 28.77 9.25 27.57
N GLU A 90 27.50 8.94 27.74
CA GLU A 90 26.98 8.23 28.91
C GLU A 90 27.59 6.81 29.04
N VAL A 91 27.62 6.07 27.94
CA VAL A 91 28.23 4.74 27.86
C VAL A 91 29.73 4.80 28.09
N GLY A 92 30.41 5.84 27.60
CA GLY A 92 31.83 6.09 27.82
C GLY A 92 32.17 6.34 29.29
N VAL A 93 31.38 7.17 29.98
CA VAL A 93 31.53 7.41 31.43
C VAL A 93 31.29 6.14 32.24
N ARG A 94 30.23 5.39 31.94
CA ARG A 94 29.91 4.14 32.63
C ARG A 94 30.99 3.08 32.42
N LYS A 95 31.54 2.93 31.21
CA LYS A 95 32.69 2.04 30.94
C LYS A 95 33.95 2.47 31.67
N ALA A 96 34.24 3.77 31.76
CA ALA A 96 35.38 4.29 32.51
C ALA A 96 35.26 4.01 34.02
N GLN A 97 34.04 3.92 34.55
CA GLN A 97 33.73 3.50 35.91
C GLN A 97 33.68 1.97 36.10
N GLY A 98 34.06 1.18 35.08
CA GLY A 98 34.13 -0.28 35.17
C GLY A 98 32.86 -1.03 34.74
N ALA A 99 31.87 -0.37 34.13
CA ALA A 99 30.67 -1.05 33.67
C ALA A 99 30.97 -2.05 32.54
N GLN A 100 30.54 -3.29 32.74
CA GLN A 100 30.66 -4.36 31.76
C GLN A 100 29.62 -4.21 30.63
N ARG A 101 29.99 -4.57 29.39
CA ARG A 101 29.10 -4.42 28.21
C ARG A 101 27.74 -5.13 28.39
N SER A 102 27.72 -6.27 29.07
CA SER A 102 26.52 -7.07 29.37
C SER A 102 25.47 -6.30 30.17
N ASN A 103 25.90 -5.58 31.22
CA ASN A 103 24.99 -4.83 32.10
C ASN A 103 24.28 -3.70 31.35
N LEU A 104 25.01 -3.04 30.46
CA LEU A 104 24.48 -1.93 29.67
C LEU A 104 23.50 -2.39 28.59
N ILE A 105 23.78 -3.53 27.94
CA ILE A 105 22.86 -4.15 26.98
C ILE A 105 21.55 -4.54 27.70
N HIS A 106 21.65 -5.26 28.82
CA HIS A 106 20.47 -5.66 29.60
C HIS A 106 19.64 -4.46 30.05
N GLN A 107 20.28 -3.38 30.51
CA GLN A 107 19.58 -2.17 30.91
C GLN A 107 18.78 -1.56 29.75
N PHE A 108 19.38 -1.41 28.56
CA PHE A 108 18.67 -0.84 27.41
C PHE A 108 17.52 -1.71 26.93
N PHE A 109 17.69 -3.03 26.95
CA PHE A 109 16.61 -3.96 26.60
C PHE A 109 15.46 -3.89 27.61
N CYS A 110 15.75 -3.88 28.91
CA CYS A 110 14.72 -3.73 29.95
C CYS A 110 14.00 -2.37 29.83
N GLU A 111 14.73 -1.29 29.58
CA GLU A 111 14.14 0.04 29.41
C GLU A 111 13.21 0.09 28.18
N ALA A 112 13.65 -0.44 27.03
CA ALA A 112 12.83 -0.53 25.82
C ALA A 112 11.59 -1.41 26.01
N PHE A 113 11.73 -2.52 26.73
CA PHE A 113 10.63 -3.41 27.04
C PHE A 113 9.59 -2.73 27.94
N LEU A 114 10.03 -2.01 28.99
CA LEU A 114 9.14 -1.25 29.86
C LEU A 114 8.37 -0.17 29.10
N TRP A 115 9.05 0.59 28.23
CA TRP A 115 8.37 1.57 27.37
C TRP A 115 7.36 0.93 26.43
N SER A 116 7.69 -0.23 25.87
CA SER A 116 6.77 -0.98 25.00
C SER A 116 5.52 -1.44 25.75
N CYS A 117 5.67 -1.96 26.97
CA CYS A 117 4.55 -2.35 27.83
C CYS A 117 3.65 -1.15 28.19
N VAL A 118 4.23 0.00 28.51
CA VAL A 118 3.48 1.23 28.82
C VAL A 118 2.71 1.71 27.58
N SER A 119 3.34 1.74 26.41
CA SER A 119 2.67 2.09 25.16
C SER A 119 1.54 1.12 24.81
N PHE A 120 1.76 -0.18 25.01
CA PHE A 120 0.73 -1.21 24.77
C PHE A 120 -0.48 -1.05 25.70
N ALA A 121 -0.25 -0.85 27.00
CA ALA A 121 -1.31 -0.58 27.97
C ALA A 121 -2.10 0.70 27.61
N GLY A 122 -1.40 1.76 27.18
CA GLY A 122 -2.03 2.99 26.70
C GLY A 122 -2.89 2.77 25.46
N ALA A 123 -2.41 1.96 24.51
CA ALA A 123 -3.18 1.59 23.32
C ALA A 123 -4.48 0.84 23.67
N LEU A 124 -4.41 -0.14 24.60
CA LEU A 124 -5.60 -0.86 25.07
C LEU A 124 -6.62 0.08 25.73
N ALA A 125 -6.16 1.01 26.56
CA ALA A 125 -7.03 2.00 27.20
C ALA A 125 -7.73 2.89 26.18
N LEU A 126 -7.02 3.35 25.14
CA LEU A 126 -7.59 4.16 24.07
C LEU A 126 -8.62 3.39 23.24
N VAL A 127 -8.35 2.11 22.94
CA VAL A 127 -9.29 1.25 22.21
C VAL A 127 -10.58 1.06 23.01
N GLU A 128 -10.48 0.76 24.31
CA GLU A 128 -11.66 0.63 25.18
C GLU A 128 -12.49 1.92 25.20
N ILE A 129 -11.86 3.09 25.33
CA ILE A 129 -12.54 4.39 25.33
C ILE A 129 -13.21 4.66 23.97
N ALA A 130 -12.54 4.38 22.85
CA ALA A 130 -13.08 4.60 21.52
C ALA A 130 -14.18 3.61 21.14
N SER A 131 -14.18 2.42 21.74
CA SER A 131 -15.19 1.37 21.52
C SER A 131 -16.47 1.54 22.36
N ARG A 132 -16.46 2.49 23.31
CA ARG A 132 -17.63 2.91 24.09
C ARG A 132 -18.28 4.14 23.46
#